data_AF-A0A1Y4SYF8-F1
#
_entry.id   AF-A0A1Y4SYF8-F1
#
_cell.length_a   1.000
_cell.length_b   1.000
_cell.length_c   1.000
_cell.angle_alpha   90.00
_cell.angle_beta   90.00
_cell.angle_gamma   90.00
#
_symmetry.space_group_name_H-M   'P 1'
#
loop_
_entity.id
_entity.type
_entity.pdbx_description
1 polymer ?
#
loop_
_entity_poly.entity_id
_entity_poly.type
_entity_poly.pdbx_seq_one_letter_code
_entity_poly.pdbx_strand_id
1 'polypeptide(L)'
;MLQEILEVFGEVVQQDSRIVTDSYSLKDGTYRLIEMNNQDGWKIKETIDIFYDKKMKQINGSQNTNYTYIQELDYYSKLLDMNKPIDPKKVIHSCHYFALSVKKESVLSGKLNKDIIKKYYAILKNPMSKYEKKSNSKKLYENVEKEIGPVDKKIIESIEEYVLHTNIFEGIALDKKDYIKIFFVFSDQDKTLDYYKQENKRYLLPNLYNSNDYNIEDGNEILGLPNNNMNLNSKKPFLLNKTRKVKTPYLVNQGQALLQAQFFDYLWGQVSKGCYDFYINTFGNENEILAIADDKDLKGKNIQGYYIRCQKGKNEAEIIDSQVVSSFSYSLKKSFYLENYMEISDEYIEKSDIRYEEYLDNMVSMFNIIDQVFFDGKLKRNLYMNASDMQINNDYLKKCLLTYRDQLKLFKNTGDLLILKKIIDKMSWYIIINSISQSSQLMLVHKLNLRWSLLDYFDDERKIGEKMMDVKNQLRLHINLPKEKDWEFNDDKEFNYAVGQLVKYFVYLSKSSKKTHVFINQYLNCKDIEQLKQKLIQMYKKYNYAIDFYLESRCSKLVEHIMKYDTNNILCEFIVAGFNGPLLILEKNKEEDEDE
;
A
#
# COMPACT_ATOMS: atom_id res chain seq x y z
N MET A 1 -2.16 -1.80 -20.96
CA MET A 1 -2.53 -1.64 -19.54
C MET A 1 -3.82 -0.86 -19.28
N LEU A 2 -3.87 0.48 -19.14
CA LEU A 2 -5.12 1.15 -18.70
C LEU A 2 -6.30 0.85 -19.63
N GLN A 3 -6.07 0.82 -20.94
CA GLN A 3 -7.09 0.41 -21.92
C GLN A 3 -7.62 -1.00 -21.65
N GLU A 4 -6.74 -2.00 -21.47
CA GLU A 4 -7.13 -3.39 -21.15
C GLU A 4 -7.84 -3.50 -19.78
N ILE A 5 -7.42 -2.70 -18.79
CA ILE A 5 -8.13 -2.62 -17.51
C ILE A 5 -9.55 -2.07 -17.71
N LEU A 6 -9.71 -1.08 -18.59
CA LEU A 6 -11.02 -0.53 -18.92
C LEU A 6 -11.88 -1.54 -19.69
N GLU A 7 -11.30 -2.40 -20.53
CA GLU A 7 -12.02 -3.49 -21.19
C GLU A 7 -12.62 -4.46 -20.15
N VAL A 8 -11.81 -4.91 -19.18
CA VAL A 8 -12.28 -5.72 -18.04
C VAL A 8 -13.35 -4.98 -17.24
N PHE A 9 -13.10 -3.71 -16.90
CA PHE A 9 -14.06 -2.91 -16.13
C PHE A 9 -15.39 -2.73 -16.87
N GLY A 10 -15.37 -2.60 -18.20
CA GLY A 10 -16.56 -2.52 -19.05
C GLY A 10 -17.43 -3.77 -18.92
N GLU A 11 -16.82 -4.96 -18.91
CA GLU A 11 -17.55 -6.21 -18.69
C GLU A 11 -18.10 -6.32 -17.27
N VAL A 12 -17.29 -5.94 -16.26
CA VAL A 12 -17.73 -5.92 -14.86
C VAL A 12 -18.93 -4.99 -14.65
N VAL A 13 -18.94 -3.79 -15.26
CA VAL A 13 -20.08 -2.86 -15.20
C VAL A 13 -21.31 -3.40 -15.92
N GLN A 14 -21.15 -4.20 -16.97
CA GLN A 14 -22.29 -4.86 -17.64
C GLN A 14 -22.92 -5.95 -16.75
N GLN A 15 -22.10 -6.67 -15.97
CA GLN A 15 -22.55 -7.70 -15.03
C GLN A 15 -23.14 -7.09 -13.75
N ASP A 16 -22.55 -6.00 -13.25
CA ASP A 16 -23.00 -5.24 -12.09
C ASP A 16 -23.09 -3.75 -12.42
N SER A 17 -24.28 -3.33 -12.87
CA SER A 17 -24.57 -1.93 -13.21
C SER A 17 -24.43 -0.95 -12.03
N ARG A 18 -24.33 -1.45 -10.79
CA ARG A 18 -24.27 -0.65 -9.57
C ARG A 18 -22.88 -0.57 -8.95
N ILE A 19 -21.89 -1.28 -9.48
CA ILE A 19 -20.53 -1.32 -8.91
C ILE A 19 -19.94 0.09 -8.64
N VAL A 20 -20.22 1.05 -9.52
CA VAL A 20 -19.76 2.44 -9.38
C VAL A 20 -20.51 3.17 -8.28
N THR A 21 -21.84 3.12 -8.29
CA THR A 21 -22.68 3.80 -7.29
C THR A 21 -22.51 3.20 -5.89
N ASP A 22 -22.33 1.89 -5.78
CA ASP A 22 -22.13 1.19 -4.50
C ASP A 22 -20.74 1.50 -3.89
N SER A 23 -19.77 1.83 -4.74
CA SER A 23 -18.46 2.32 -4.29
C SER A 23 -18.50 3.79 -3.83
N TYR A 24 -19.45 4.59 -4.33
CA TYR A 24 -19.51 6.03 -4.10
C TYR A 24 -19.75 6.37 -2.63
N SER A 25 -18.98 7.32 -2.07
CA SER A 25 -19.13 7.73 -0.67
C SER A 25 -19.82 9.08 -0.57
N LEU A 26 -20.91 9.14 0.20
CA LEU A 26 -21.61 10.38 0.52
C LEU A 26 -20.72 11.31 1.36
N LYS A 27 -20.79 12.61 1.07
CA LYS A 27 -20.09 13.65 1.85
C LYS A 27 -20.83 13.89 3.16
N ASP A 28 -20.11 14.34 4.19
CA ASP A 28 -20.76 14.82 5.42
C ASP A 28 -21.79 15.91 5.10
N GLY A 29 -23.00 15.78 5.66
CA GLY A 29 -24.08 16.73 5.46
C GLY A 29 -25.47 16.20 5.77
N THR A 30 -26.46 17.07 5.54
CA THR A 30 -27.88 16.76 5.67
C THR A 30 -28.48 16.52 4.29
N TYR A 31 -29.13 15.38 4.12
CA TYR A 31 -29.74 14.90 2.88
C TYR A 31 -31.26 14.93 3.03
N ARG A 32 -31.97 15.53 2.08
CA ARG A 32 -33.43 15.69 2.13
C ARG A 32 -34.09 15.22 0.85
N LEU A 33 -35.12 14.38 0.99
CA LEU A 33 -35.97 13.94 -0.12
C LEU A 33 -37.28 14.72 -0.10
N ILE A 34 -37.62 15.36 -1.23
CA ILE A 34 -38.88 16.08 -1.44
C ILE A 34 -39.65 15.33 -2.53
N GLU A 35 -40.77 14.72 -2.14
CA GLU A 35 -41.64 14.00 -3.06
C GLU A 35 -42.51 14.99 -3.82
N MET A 36 -42.36 15.01 -5.14
CA MET A 36 -43.15 15.80 -6.07
C MET A 36 -44.49 15.10 -6.32
N ASN A 37 -45.57 15.69 -5.82
CA ASN A 37 -46.92 15.22 -6.06
C ASN A 37 -47.75 16.35 -6.68
N ASN A 38 -48.41 16.05 -7.81
CA ASN A 38 -49.24 17.00 -8.54
C ASN A 38 -50.64 17.18 -7.92
N GLN A 39 -51.07 16.30 -7.01
CA GLN A 39 -52.41 16.31 -6.40
C GLN A 39 -52.41 16.96 -5.01
N ASP A 40 -51.52 16.54 -4.10
CA ASP A 40 -51.54 16.96 -2.69
C ASP A 40 -50.46 18.00 -2.33
N GLY A 41 -49.77 18.52 -3.35
CA GLY A 41 -48.59 19.36 -3.15
C GLY A 41 -47.35 18.56 -2.74
N TRP A 42 -46.19 19.22 -2.77
CA TRP A 42 -44.91 18.55 -2.54
C TRP A 42 -44.61 18.48 -1.05
N LYS A 43 -44.09 17.33 -0.59
CA LYS A 43 -43.85 17.07 0.84
C LYS A 43 -42.43 16.58 1.10
N ILE A 44 -41.91 16.92 2.27
CA ILE A 44 -40.66 16.36 2.77
C ILE A 44 -40.92 14.90 3.14
N LYS A 45 -40.32 13.97 2.38
CA LYS A 45 -40.43 12.54 2.63
C LYS A 45 -39.47 12.08 3.73
N GLU A 46 -38.28 12.66 3.74
CA GLU A 46 -37.19 12.20 4.59
C GLU A 46 -36.15 13.31 4.77
N THR A 47 -35.52 13.39 5.95
CA THR A 47 -34.34 14.22 6.20
C THR A 47 -33.36 13.43 7.06
N ILE A 48 -32.14 13.20 6.56
CA ILE A 48 -31.14 12.36 7.20
C ILE A 48 -29.82 13.11 7.28
N ASP A 49 -29.18 13.05 8.45
CA ASP A 49 -27.79 13.48 8.61
C ASP A 49 -26.84 12.29 8.35
N ILE A 50 -25.89 12.48 7.45
CA ILE A 50 -24.88 11.49 7.09
C ILE A 50 -23.51 12.08 7.38
N PHE A 51 -22.70 11.36 8.16
CA PHE A 51 -21.33 11.78 8.46
C PHE A 51 -20.45 10.61 8.88
N TYR A 52 -19.15 10.71 8.61
CA TYR A 52 -18.19 9.71 9.04
C TYR A 52 -17.78 9.89 10.51
N ASP A 53 -18.10 8.90 11.34
CA ASP A 53 -17.63 8.84 12.72
C ASP A 53 -16.20 8.31 12.77
N LYS A 54 -15.24 9.19 13.06
CA LYS A 54 -13.82 8.82 13.15
C LYS A 54 -13.49 7.88 14.32
N LYS A 55 -14.27 7.91 15.41
CA LYS A 55 -14.02 7.07 16.59
C LYS A 55 -14.50 5.65 16.32
N MET A 56 -15.70 5.51 15.79
CA MET A 56 -16.30 4.21 15.46
C MET A 56 -15.87 3.68 14.09
N LYS A 57 -15.22 4.51 13.27
CA LYS A 57 -14.81 4.21 11.88
C LYS A 57 -15.97 3.72 11.00
N GLN A 58 -17.14 4.34 11.17
CA GLN A 58 -18.37 3.99 10.46
C GLN A 58 -19.11 5.24 9.98
N ILE A 59 -20.00 5.07 9.01
CA ILE A 59 -20.84 6.16 8.50
C ILE A 59 -22.15 6.18 9.29
N ASN A 60 -22.40 7.25 10.04
CA ASN A 60 -23.71 7.46 10.65
C ASN A 60 -24.73 7.78 9.55
N GLY A 61 -25.95 7.25 9.69
CA GLY A 61 -27.00 7.34 8.68
C GLY A 61 -26.98 6.22 7.63
N SER A 62 -25.95 5.37 7.59
CA SER A 62 -25.85 4.27 6.61
C SER A 62 -26.90 3.18 6.75
N GLN A 63 -27.54 3.09 7.93
CA GLN A 63 -28.62 2.13 8.22
C GLN A 63 -30.00 2.62 7.77
N ASN A 64 -30.12 3.86 7.29
CA ASN A 64 -31.39 4.36 6.79
C ASN A 64 -31.79 3.61 5.50
N THR A 65 -33.06 3.24 5.37
CA THR A 65 -33.59 2.50 4.22
C THR A 65 -33.43 3.24 2.89
N ASN A 66 -33.39 4.57 2.91
CA ASN A 66 -33.16 5.42 1.74
C ASN A 66 -31.68 5.72 1.48
N TYR A 67 -30.73 5.20 2.27
CA TYR A 67 -29.30 5.54 2.12
C TYR A 67 -28.77 5.23 0.72
N THR A 68 -29.01 4.03 0.23
CA THR A 68 -28.59 3.56 -1.10
C THR A 68 -29.24 4.38 -2.21
N TYR A 69 -30.53 4.71 -2.06
CA TYR A 69 -31.23 5.55 -3.02
C TYR A 69 -30.63 6.96 -3.08
N ILE A 70 -30.35 7.56 -1.92
CA ILE A 70 -29.67 8.86 -1.80
C ILE A 70 -28.26 8.81 -2.43
N GLN A 71 -27.54 7.69 -2.26
CA GLN A 71 -26.22 7.47 -2.85
C GLN A 71 -26.28 7.56 -4.38
N GLU A 72 -27.27 6.92 -5.02
CA GLU A 72 -27.47 7.01 -6.46
C GLU A 72 -27.88 8.42 -6.91
N LEU A 73 -28.85 9.05 -6.24
CA LEU A 73 -29.29 10.41 -6.58
C LEU A 73 -28.14 11.42 -6.47
N ASP A 74 -27.30 11.29 -5.44
CA ASP A 74 -26.13 12.15 -5.26
C ASP A 74 -25.05 11.88 -6.31
N TYR A 75 -24.81 10.61 -6.67
CA TYR A 75 -23.87 10.25 -7.72
C TYR A 75 -24.26 10.86 -9.07
N TYR A 76 -25.54 10.75 -9.45
CA TYR A 76 -26.04 11.29 -10.73
C TYR A 76 -26.21 12.82 -10.72
N SER A 77 -26.27 13.46 -9.56
CA SER A 77 -26.44 14.92 -9.48
C SER A 77 -25.17 15.71 -9.15
N LYS A 78 -24.03 15.05 -8.92
CA LYS A 78 -22.76 15.73 -8.62
C LYS A 78 -22.18 16.43 -9.86
N LEU A 79 -21.39 17.49 -9.61
CA LEU A 79 -20.48 18.05 -10.62
C LEU A 79 -19.28 17.12 -10.83
N LEU A 80 -18.77 17.06 -12.06
CA LEU A 80 -17.52 16.37 -12.38
C LEU A 80 -16.34 17.00 -11.63
N ASP A 81 -16.24 18.33 -11.74
CA ASP A 81 -15.26 19.12 -11.02
C ASP A 81 -15.75 20.57 -10.85
N MET A 82 -15.13 21.29 -9.92
CA MET A 82 -15.50 22.67 -9.60
C MET A 82 -15.16 23.69 -10.71
N ASN A 83 -14.44 23.29 -11.76
CA ASN A 83 -14.19 24.11 -12.95
C ASN A 83 -15.24 23.90 -14.05
N LYS A 84 -16.13 22.90 -13.89
CA LYS A 84 -17.26 22.64 -14.78
C LYS A 84 -18.62 22.88 -14.10
N PRO A 85 -18.84 23.99 -13.35
CA PRO A 85 -20.08 24.21 -12.61
C PRO A 85 -21.25 24.54 -13.55
N ILE A 86 -22.48 24.28 -13.11
CA ILE A 86 -23.67 24.88 -13.74
C ILE A 86 -23.85 26.31 -13.26
N ASP A 87 -23.82 26.54 -11.94
CA ASP A 87 -23.81 27.88 -11.36
C ASP A 87 -22.42 28.52 -11.55
N PRO A 88 -22.28 29.61 -12.34
CA PRO A 88 -21.00 30.27 -12.56
C PRO A 88 -20.35 30.82 -11.28
N LYS A 89 -21.16 31.11 -10.24
CA LYS A 89 -20.66 31.57 -8.94
C LYS A 89 -20.21 30.43 -8.03
N LYS A 90 -20.42 29.16 -8.41
CA LYS A 90 -20.00 27.95 -7.68
C LYS A 90 -20.56 27.88 -6.26
N VAL A 91 -21.76 28.40 -6.05
CA VAL A 91 -22.51 28.28 -4.78
C VAL A 91 -23.36 27.02 -4.80
N ILE A 92 -24.05 26.75 -5.92
CA ILE A 92 -24.79 25.50 -6.15
C ILE A 92 -23.87 24.46 -6.78
N HIS A 93 -23.78 23.28 -6.17
CA HIS A 93 -22.84 22.20 -6.50
C HIS A 93 -23.51 20.96 -7.10
N SER A 94 -24.77 21.08 -7.51
CA SER A 94 -25.49 20.08 -8.30
C SER A 94 -25.40 20.41 -9.80
N CYS A 95 -25.55 19.37 -10.63
CA CYS A 95 -25.41 19.47 -12.07
C CYS A 95 -26.73 19.56 -12.85
N HIS A 96 -27.87 19.34 -12.20
CA HIS A 96 -29.20 19.40 -12.82
C HIS A 96 -30.32 19.80 -11.85
N TYR A 97 -31.53 20.01 -12.37
CA TYR A 97 -32.64 20.66 -11.66
C TYR A 97 -33.29 19.80 -10.58
N PHE A 98 -33.23 18.46 -10.68
CA PHE A 98 -33.75 17.60 -9.61
C PHE A 98 -32.93 17.62 -8.31
N ALA A 99 -31.77 18.29 -8.27
CA ALA A 99 -30.97 18.39 -7.07
C ALA A 99 -30.52 19.83 -6.77
N LEU A 100 -30.50 20.18 -5.49
CA LEU A 100 -29.91 21.41 -4.98
C LEU A 100 -28.91 21.06 -3.89
N SER A 101 -27.62 21.02 -4.26
CA SER A 101 -26.52 20.79 -3.33
C SER A 101 -25.79 22.09 -3.01
N VAL A 102 -25.70 22.44 -1.73
CA VAL A 102 -25.02 23.67 -1.25
C VAL A 102 -24.32 23.40 0.07
N LYS A 103 -23.35 24.23 0.46
CA LYS A 103 -22.83 24.18 1.83
C LYS A 103 -23.75 24.93 2.78
N LYS A 104 -23.94 24.42 4.01
CA LYS A 104 -24.72 25.11 5.07
C LYS A 104 -24.28 26.55 5.30
N GLU A 105 -22.97 26.80 5.28
CA GLU A 105 -22.40 28.15 5.40
C GLU A 105 -22.90 29.12 4.31
N SER A 106 -23.21 28.62 3.10
CA SER A 106 -23.68 29.46 2.00
C SER A 106 -25.14 29.87 2.16
N VAL A 107 -25.94 29.02 2.83
CA VAL A 107 -27.31 29.36 3.25
C VAL A 107 -27.25 30.37 4.39
N LEU A 108 -26.48 30.07 5.45
CA LEU A 108 -26.38 30.92 6.64
C LEU A 108 -25.84 32.32 6.32
N SER A 109 -24.85 32.44 5.44
CA SER A 109 -24.25 33.73 5.07
C SER A 109 -25.05 34.52 4.02
N GLY A 110 -26.16 33.98 3.51
CA GLY A 110 -26.92 34.59 2.41
C GLY A 110 -26.19 34.60 1.06
N LYS A 111 -25.08 33.86 0.92
CA LYS A 111 -24.39 33.68 -0.36
C LYS A 111 -25.32 33.01 -1.38
N LEU A 112 -26.06 31.99 -0.95
CA LEU A 112 -27.17 31.46 -1.73
C LEU A 112 -28.34 32.45 -1.65
N ASN A 113 -28.66 33.08 -2.77
CA ASN A 113 -29.76 34.03 -2.87
C ASN A 113 -30.61 33.77 -4.12
N LYS A 114 -31.76 34.47 -4.19
CA LYS A 114 -32.74 34.29 -5.28
C LYS A 114 -32.13 34.51 -6.67
N ASP A 115 -31.18 35.42 -6.83
CA ASP A 115 -30.53 35.68 -8.13
C ASP A 115 -29.65 34.50 -8.57
N ILE A 116 -28.94 33.87 -7.64
CA ILE A 116 -28.14 32.67 -7.94
C ILE A 116 -29.06 31.51 -8.34
N ILE A 117 -30.13 31.30 -7.58
CA ILE A 117 -31.12 30.25 -7.85
C ILE A 117 -31.74 30.45 -9.24
N LYS A 118 -32.23 31.66 -9.55
CA LYS A 118 -32.81 31.99 -10.87
C LYS A 118 -31.82 31.80 -12.00
N LYS A 119 -30.57 32.23 -11.83
CA LYS A 119 -29.52 32.05 -12.86
C LYS A 119 -29.19 30.58 -13.09
N TYR A 120 -29.14 29.79 -12.03
CA TYR A 120 -28.92 28.34 -12.10
C TYR A 120 -30.03 27.66 -12.92
N TYR A 121 -31.31 27.90 -12.59
CA TYR A 121 -32.43 27.33 -13.33
C TYR A 121 -32.57 27.90 -14.74
N ALA A 122 -32.23 29.17 -14.99
CA ALA A 122 -32.20 29.74 -16.33
C ALA A 122 -31.23 29.00 -17.27
N ILE A 123 -30.05 28.62 -16.77
CA ILE A 123 -29.09 27.80 -17.54
C ILE A 123 -29.66 26.40 -17.77
N LEU A 124 -30.29 25.78 -16.78
CA LEU A 124 -30.88 24.44 -16.94
C LEU A 124 -32.08 24.41 -17.89
N LYS A 125 -32.85 25.49 -18.00
CA LYS A 125 -33.92 25.65 -19.01
C LYS A 125 -33.39 25.85 -20.43
N ASN A 126 -32.16 26.33 -20.57
CA ASN A 126 -31.49 26.53 -21.86
C ASN A 126 -30.00 26.12 -21.79
N PRO A 127 -29.67 24.81 -21.69
CA PRO A 127 -28.30 24.38 -21.45
C PRO A 127 -27.35 24.73 -22.61
N MET A 128 -27.87 24.87 -23.84
CA MET A 128 -27.11 25.28 -25.02
C MET A 128 -26.32 26.58 -24.83
N SER A 129 -26.86 27.53 -24.04
CA SER A 129 -26.21 28.80 -23.72
C SER A 129 -24.82 28.64 -23.07
N LYS A 130 -24.56 27.48 -22.44
CA LYS A 130 -23.26 27.16 -21.84
C LYS A 130 -22.24 26.68 -22.87
N TYR A 131 -22.68 26.08 -23.97
CA TYR A 131 -21.84 25.37 -24.93
C TYR A 131 -21.67 26.09 -26.28
N GLU A 132 -22.52 27.10 -26.56
CA GLU A 132 -22.59 27.80 -27.85
C GLU A 132 -21.27 28.45 -28.32
N LYS A 133 -20.38 28.84 -27.38
CA LYS A 133 -19.15 29.58 -27.71
C LYS A 133 -18.08 28.74 -28.41
N LYS A 134 -18.10 27.42 -28.27
CA LYS A 134 -17.06 26.52 -28.81
C LYS A 134 -17.70 25.46 -29.70
N SER A 135 -17.25 25.36 -30.95
CA SER A 135 -17.82 24.43 -31.95
C SER A 135 -17.90 22.98 -31.43
N ASN A 136 -16.82 22.45 -30.88
CA ASN A 136 -16.78 21.08 -30.33
C ASN A 136 -17.74 20.91 -29.14
N SER A 137 -17.80 21.89 -28.22
CA SER A 137 -18.73 21.83 -27.08
C SER A 137 -20.19 21.86 -27.54
N LYS A 138 -20.49 22.72 -28.53
CA LYS A 138 -21.80 22.83 -29.16
C LYS A 138 -22.22 21.50 -29.80
N LYS A 139 -21.36 20.92 -30.64
CA LYS A 139 -21.60 19.64 -31.31
C LYS A 139 -21.80 18.49 -30.32
N LEU A 140 -20.99 18.43 -29.25
CA LEU A 140 -21.16 17.46 -28.18
C LEU A 140 -22.54 17.58 -27.52
N TYR A 141 -22.98 18.79 -27.19
CA TYR A 141 -24.29 19.00 -26.58
C TYR A 141 -25.44 18.67 -27.54
N GLU A 142 -25.36 19.11 -28.81
CA GLU A 142 -26.36 18.80 -29.83
C GLU A 142 -26.51 17.28 -30.04
N ASN A 143 -25.41 16.53 -30.02
CA ASN A 143 -25.47 15.06 -30.10
C ASN A 143 -26.19 14.46 -28.90
N VAL A 144 -25.94 14.97 -27.70
CA VAL A 144 -26.62 14.52 -26.48
C VAL A 144 -28.10 14.86 -26.55
N GLU A 145 -28.48 16.09 -26.92
CA GLU A 145 -29.89 16.49 -27.03
C GLU A 145 -30.65 15.69 -28.11
N LYS A 146 -29.99 15.30 -29.21
CA LYS A 146 -30.58 14.36 -30.19
C LYS A 146 -30.85 12.98 -29.60
N GLU A 147 -29.98 12.51 -28.70
CA GLU A 147 -30.09 11.19 -28.09
C GLU A 147 -31.14 11.13 -26.97
N ILE A 148 -31.14 12.13 -26.08
CA ILE A 148 -32.00 12.11 -24.87
C ILE A 148 -33.18 13.08 -24.93
N GLY A 149 -33.35 13.80 -26.04
CA GLY A 149 -34.39 14.82 -26.20
C GLY A 149 -34.12 16.13 -25.45
N PRO A 150 -34.97 17.14 -25.65
CA PRO A 150 -34.86 18.44 -24.98
C PRO A 150 -35.22 18.35 -23.48
N VAL A 151 -34.91 19.40 -22.73
CA VAL A 151 -35.28 19.51 -21.30
C VAL A 151 -36.79 19.66 -21.11
N ASP A 152 -37.35 19.05 -20.06
CA ASP A 152 -38.72 19.31 -19.64
C ASP A 152 -38.80 20.63 -18.85
N LYS A 153 -39.11 21.71 -19.58
CA LYS A 153 -39.21 23.05 -19.00
C LYS A 153 -40.28 23.17 -17.93
N LYS A 154 -41.39 22.41 -18.03
CA LYS A 154 -42.49 22.51 -17.07
C LYS A 154 -42.05 21.99 -15.71
N ILE A 155 -41.36 20.85 -15.67
CA ILE A 155 -40.82 20.30 -14.43
C ILE A 155 -39.79 21.26 -13.82
N ILE A 156 -38.88 21.82 -14.65
CA ILE A 156 -37.87 22.76 -14.17
C ILE A 156 -38.53 23.99 -13.55
N GLU A 157 -39.55 24.55 -14.20
CA GLU A 157 -40.30 25.71 -13.70
C GLU A 157 -41.01 25.41 -12.38
N SER A 158 -41.63 24.23 -12.25
CA SER A 158 -42.25 23.80 -10.98
C SER A 158 -41.23 23.66 -9.84
N ILE A 159 -40.05 23.08 -10.10
CA ILE A 159 -39.00 22.97 -9.08
C ILE A 159 -38.44 24.36 -8.73
N GLU A 160 -38.17 25.21 -9.72
CA GLU A 160 -37.68 26.57 -9.52
C GLU A 160 -38.66 27.37 -8.65
N GLU A 161 -39.95 27.31 -8.95
CA GLU A 161 -41.00 27.97 -8.18
C GLU A 161 -41.04 27.46 -6.73
N TYR A 162 -41.03 26.14 -6.54
CA TYR A 162 -41.02 25.55 -5.20
C TYR A 162 -39.79 25.99 -4.39
N VAL A 163 -38.59 25.96 -5.00
CA VAL A 163 -37.34 26.39 -4.35
C VAL A 163 -37.34 27.89 -3.98
N LEU A 164 -37.99 28.74 -4.77
CA LEU A 164 -38.04 30.18 -4.54
C LEU A 164 -39.07 30.61 -3.50
N HIS A 165 -40.13 29.81 -3.32
CA HIS A 165 -41.30 30.18 -2.52
C HIS A 165 -41.52 29.32 -1.27
N THR A 166 -40.85 28.17 -1.15
CA THR A 166 -40.92 27.31 0.04
C THR A 166 -39.59 27.30 0.80
N ASN A 167 -39.65 27.27 2.14
CA ASN A 167 -38.45 27.13 2.96
C ASN A 167 -37.95 25.67 2.96
N ILE A 168 -37.32 25.26 1.87
CA ILE A 168 -36.78 23.90 1.70
C ILE A 168 -35.67 23.53 2.71
N PHE A 169 -35.19 24.50 3.51
CA PHE A 169 -34.20 24.32 4.56
C PHE A 169 -34.82 24.22 5.97
N GLU A 170 -36.14 24.30 6.09
CA GLU A 170 -36.83 24.23 7.38
C GLU A 170 -36.45 22.97 8.17
N GLY A 171 -36.15 23.12 9.45
CA GLY A 171 -35.75 22.00 10.31
C GLY A 171 -34.34 21.46 10.07
N ILE A 172 -33.51 22.08 9.21
CA ILE A 172 -32.11 21.71 9.03
C ILE A 172 -31.22 22.61 9.90
N ALA A 173 -30.39 21.99 10.75
CA ALA A 173 -29.39 22.71 11.53
C ALA A 173 -28.25 23.24 10.62
N LEU A 174 -27.96 24.54 10.70
CA LEU A 174 -27.01 25.25 9.83
C LEU A 174 -25.67 25.59 10.52
N ASP A 175 -25.45 25.09 11.73
CA ASP A 175 -24.28 25.38 12.58
C ASP A 175 -22.97 24.76 12.07
N LYS A 176 -23.07 23.65 11.31
CA LYS A 176 -21.91 22.96 10.73
C LYS A 176 -21.54 23.52 9.35
N LYS A 177 -20.28 23.36 8.95
CA LYS A 177 -19.77 23.78 7.61
C LYS A 177 -19.94 22.71 6.51
N ASP A 178 -20.72 21.68 6.78
CA ASP A 178 -20.95 20.56 5.88
C ASP A 178 -22.05 20.86 4.83
N TYR A 179 -22.49 19.86 4.08
CA TYR A 179 -23.41 20.04 2.96
C TYR A 179 -24.89 19.99 3.39
N ILE A 180 -25.73 20.66 2.61
CA ILE A 180 -27.16 20.36 2.47
C ILE A 180 -27.36 19.86 1.05
N LYS A 181 -28.01 18.71 0.88
CA LYS A 181 -28.36 18.16 -0.43
C LYS A 181 -29.84 17.84 -0.46
N ILE A 182 -30.57 18.54 -1.31
CA ILE A 182 -32.01 18.40 -1.48
C ILE A 182 -32.26 17.74 -2.82
N PHE A 183 -33.06 16.67 -2.81
CA PHE A 183 -33.44 15.89 -3.98
C PHE A 183 -34.94 15.96 -4.20
N PHE A 184 -35.33 16.32 -5.40
CA PHE A 184 -36.71 16.27 -5.87
C PHE A 184 -36.93 14.90 -6.52
N VAL A 185 -37.90 14.16 -6.01
CA VAL A 185 -38.15 12.76 -6.40
C VAL A 185 -39.63 12.57 -6.74
N PHE A 186 -39.93 11.69 -7.70
CA PHE A 186 -41.30 11.22 -7.89
C PHE A 186 -41.64 10.17 -6.82
N SER A 187 -42.93 9.88 -6.64
CA SER A 187 -43.37 8.75 -5.81
C SER A 187 -42.82 7.41 -6.33
N ASP A 188 -42.65 7.31 -7.65
CA ASP A 188 -41.97 6.21 -8.33
C ASP A 188 -40.45 6.43 -8.34
N GLN A 189 -39.71 5.54 -7.68
CA GLN A 189 -38.25 5.62 -7.56
C GLN A 189 -37.54 5.30 -8.87
N ASP A 190 -38.02 4.34 -9.65
CA ASP A 190 -37.40 3.96 -10.93
C ASP A 190 -37.52 5.11 -11.92
N LYS A 191 -38.71 5.71 -12.00
CA LYS A 191 -38.92 6.94 -12.76
C LYS A 191 -37.97 8.05 -12.31
N THR A 192 -37.78 8.22 -11.01
CA THR A 192 -36.84 9.23 -10.51
C THR A 192 -35.41 8.96 -10.98
N LEU A 193 -34.94 7.72 -10.84
CA LEU A 193 -33.58 7.36 -11.26
C LEU A 193 -33.38 7.55 -12.77
N ASP A 194 -34.37 7.24 -13.60
CA ASP A 194 -34.29 7.46 -15.04
C ASP A 194 -34.09 8.94 -15.39
N TYR A 195 -34.86 9.84 -14.76
CA TYR A 195 -34.69 11.28 -14.94
C TYR A 195 -33.33 11.77 -14.44
N TYR A 196 -32.84 11.27 -13.30
CA TYR A 196 -31.51 11.63 -12.79
C TYR A 196 -30.39 11.17 -13.72
N LYS A 197 -30.46 9.94 -14.24
CA LYS A 197 -29.49 9.41 -15.21
C LYS A 197 -29.51 10.19 -16.51
N GLN A 198 -30.70 10.52 -17.02
CA GLN A 198 -30.89 11.30 -18.25
C GLN A 198 -30.29 12.70 -18.11
N GLU A 199 -30.60 13.42 -17.02
CA GLU A 199 -30.09 14.77 -16.80
C GLU A 199 -28.61 14.79 -16.38
N ASN A 200 -28.14 13.75 -15.68
CA ASN A 200 -26.71 13.52 -15.50
C ASN A 200 -26.01 13.43 -16.85
N LYS A 201 -26.51 12.61 -17.78
CA LYS A 201 -25.95 12.45 -19.12
C LYS A 201 -25.90 13.76 -19.90
N ARG A 202 -26.96 14.59 -19.79
CA ARG A 202 -27.04 15.95 -20.36
C ARG A 202 -25.89 16.84 -19.92
N TYR A 203 -25.49 16.74 -18.65
CA TYR A 203 -24.36 17.47 -18.09
C TYR A 203 -23.01 16.79 -18.36
N LEU A 204 -22.91 15.49 -18.11
CA LEU A 204 -21.67 14.72 -18.08
C LEU A 204 -20.99 14.70 -19.44
N LEU A 205 -21.73 14.32 -20.49
CA LEU A 205 -21.17 14.04 -21.81
C LEU A 205 -20.50 15.26 -22.49
N PRO A 206 -21.09 16.48 -22.48
CA PRO A 206 -20.41 17.66 -23.03
C PRO A 206 -19.20 18.13 -22.22
N ASN A 207 -19.09 17.69 -20.97
CA ASN A 207 -18.10 18.12 -19.98
C ASN A 207 -17.05 17.03 -19.68
N LEU A 208 -17.07 15.89 -20.36
CA LEU A 208 -16.30 14.70 -20.00
C LEU A 208 -14.78 14.86 -20.21
N TYR A 209 -14.38 15.51 -21.30
CA TYR A 209 -12.98 15.75 -21.63
C TYR A 209 -12.33 16.79 -20.70
N ASN A 210 -11.01 16.75 -20.59
CA ASN A 210 -10.23 17.69 -19.79
C ASN A 210 -10.42 19.14 -20.27
N SER A 211 -10.29 19.37 -21.58
CA SER A 211 -10.70 20.60 -22.24
C SER A 211 -11.10 20.30 -23.68
N ASN A 212 -12.26 20.82 -24.08
CA ASN A 212 -12.76 20.68 -25.44
C ASN A 212 -11.91 21.45 -26.48
N ASP A 213 -10.97 22.29 -26.03
CA ASP A 213 -10.01 23.01 -26.89
C ASP A 213 -8.99 22.09 -27.57
N TYR A 214 -8.79 20.88 -27.02
CA TYR A 214 -7.86 19.90 -27.57
C TYR A 214 -8.56 18.76 -28.32
N ASN A 215 -9.89 18.84 -28.47
CA ASN A 215 -10.64 17.80 -29.16
C ASN A 215 -10.43 17.91 -30.66
N ILE A 216 -10.38 16.75 -31.32
CA ILE A 216 -10.32 16.64 -32.78
C ILE A 216 -11.56 15.91 -33.28
N GLU A 217 -12.00 16.26 -34.48
CA GLU A 217 -13.02 15.49 -35.19
C GLU A 217 -12.33 14.41 -36.01
N ASP A 218 -12.83 13.18 -35.87
CA ASP A 218 -12.39 12.03 -36.67
C ASP A 218 -13.64 11.34 -37.24
N GLY A 219 -13.94 11.63 -38.50
CA GLY A 219 -15.22 11.25 -39.12
C GLY A 219 -16.43 11.83 -38.38
N ASN A 220 -17.27 10.96 -37.82
CA ASN A 220 -18.45 11.33 -37.04
C ASN A 220 -18.20 11.39 -35.53
N GLU A 221 -16.99 11.03 -35.08
CA GLU A 221 -16.64 11.02 -33.67
C GLU A 221 -15.84 12.27 -33.28
N ILE A 222 -15.94 12.61 -31.99
CA ILE A 222 -15.09 13.62 -31.36
C ILE A 222 -14.14 12.85 -30.45
N LEU A 223 -12.84 13.02 -30.66
CA LEU A 223 -11.81 12.45 -29.81
C LEU A 223 -11.24 13.54 -28.91
N GLY A 224 -11.08 13.24 -27.64
CA GLY A 224 -10.60 14.21 -26.65
C GLY A 224 -9.72 13.57 -25.58
N LEU A 225 -8.97 14.41 -24.87
CA LEU A 225 -8.19 13.96 -23.72
C LEU A 225 -9.16 13.79 -22.53
N PRO A 226 -9.23 12.63 -21.87
CA PRO A 226 -10.09 12.42 -20.72
C PRO A 226 -9.58 13.22 -19.51
N ASN A 227 -10.43 13.47 -18.53
CA ASN A 227 -10.12 14.38 -17.41
C ASN A 227 -9.27 13.75 -16.30
N ASN A 228 -9.11 12.42 -16.30
CA ASN A 228 -8.56 11.69 -15.16
C ASN A 228 -7.04 11.58 -15.15
N ASN A 229 -6.42 11.85 -13.99
CA ASN A 229 -4.99 11.79 -13.71
C ASN A 229 -4.09 12.63 -14.65
N MET A 230 -4.68 13.44 -15.52
CA MET A 230 -3.97 14.28 -16.47
C MET A 230 -4.75 15.56 -16.74
N ASN A 231 -4.10 16.71 -16.54
CA ASN A 231 -4.73 18.01 -16.74
C ASN A 231 -3.86 18.92 -17.61
N LEU A 232 -4.27 19.09 -18.87
CA LEU A 232 -3.68 20.05 -19.78
C LEU A 232 -4.27 21.43 -19.55
N ASN A 233 -3.42 22.34 -19.10
CA ASN A 233 -3.78 23.75 -19.01
C ASN A 233 -2.74 24.61 -19.72
N SER A 234 -3.17 25.78 -20.19
CA SER A 234 -2.31 26.75 -20.88
C SER A 234 -1.12 27.23 -20.04
N LYS A 235 -1.20 27.10 -18.71
CA LYS A 235 -0.11 27.45 -17.76
C LYS A 235 0.95 26.35 -17.62
N LYS A 236 0.68 25.12 -18.09
CA LYS A 236 1.59 23.96 -18.04
C LYS A 236 1.89 23.45 -19.45
N PRO A 237 2.50 24.27 -20.31
CA PRO A 237 2.76 23.91 -21.71
C PRO A 237 3.77 22.77 -21.88
N PHE A 238 4.49 22.38 -20.83
CA PHE A 238 5.44 21.26 -20.82
C PHE A 238 4.75 19.88 -20.78
N LEU A 239 3.44 19.82 -20.46
CA LEU A 239 2.66 18.57 -20.52
C LEU A 239 2.22 18.20 -21.96
N LEU A 240 2.44 19.10 -22.93
CA LEU A 240 2.14 18.86 -24.34
C LEU A 240 3.34 18.21 -25.03
N ASN A 241 3.06 17.24 -25.89
CA ASN A 241 4.03 16.62 -26.80
C ASN A 241 4.31 17.55 -27.99
N LYS A 242 5.05 18.64 -27.78
CA LYS A 242 5.28 19.70 -28.79
C LYS A 242 5.96 19.23 -30.08
N THR A 243 6.64 18.08 -30.05
CA THR A 243 7.32 17.48 -31.20
C THR A 243 6.40 16.57 -32.05
N ARG A 244 5.20 16.24 -31.55
CA ARG A 244 4.21 15.41 -32.28
C ARG A 244 3.19 16.29 -33.00
N LYS A 245 2.63 15.76 -34.10
CA LYS A 245 1.50 16.38 -34.82
C LYS A 245 0.28 16.55 -33.90
N VAL A 246 -0.06 15.49 -33.15
CA VAL A 246 -1.04 15.52 -32.07
C VAL A 246 -0.29 15.81 -30.77
N LYS A 247 -0.48 17.02 -30.23
CA LYS A 247 0.24 17.51 -29.05
C LYS A 247 -0.30 16.93 -27.74
N THR A 248 -1.52 16.40 -27.74
CA THR A 248 -2.09 15.70 -26.59
C THR A 248 -1.42 14.34 -26.42
N PRO A 249 -1.25 13.84 -25.18
CA PRO A 249 -0.62 12.54 -24.93
C PRO A 249 -1.35 11.36 -25.57
N TYR A 250 -2.67 11.33 -25.39
CA TYR A 250 -3.59 10.38 -26.00
C TYR A 250 -4.97 11.04 -26.16
N LEU A 251 -5.82 10.43 -26.98
CA LEU A 251 -7.18 10.86 -27.24
C LEU A 251 -8.07 9.63 -27.27
N VAL A 252 -9.29 9.75 -26.76
CA VAL A 252 -10.29 8.68 -26.73
C VAL A 252 -11.64 9.22 -27.17
N ASN A 253 -12.51 8.35 -27.69
CA ASN A 253 -13.87 8.73 -27.99
C ASN A 253 -14.70 8.90 -26.70
N GLN A 254 -15.94 9.37 -26.84
CA GLN A 254 -16.77 9.74 -25.70
C GLN A 254 -17.16 8.53 -24.85
N GLY A 255 -17.40 7.36 -25.47
CA GLY A 255 -17.71 6.13 -24.76
C GLY A 255 -16.54 5.64 -23.89
N GLN A 256 -15.34 5.63 -24.45
CA GLN A 256 -14.11 5.29 -23.71
C GLN A 256 -13.83 6.30 -22.58
N ALA A 257 -14.02 7.59 -22.84
CA ALA A 257 -13.85 8.61 -21.80
C ALA A 257 -14.87 8.44 -20.66
N LEU A 258 -16.08 7.96 -20.96
CA LEU A 258 -17.14 7.75 -19.97
C LEU A 258 -16.79 6.56 -19.08
N LEU A 259 -16.39 5.45 -19.71
CA LEU A 259 -15.94 4.25 -19.01
C LEU A 259 -14.73 4.55 -18.12
N GLN A 260 -13.78 5.36 -18.61
CA GLN A 260 -12.65 5.82 -17.80
C GLN A 260 -13.09 6.68 -16.62
N ALA A 261 -14.02 7.63 -16.80
CA ALA A 261 -14.53 8.44 -15.69
C ALA A 261 -15.22 7.57 -14.62
N GLN A 262 -16.02 6.60 -15.03
CA GLN A 262 -16.66 5.63 -14.15
C GLN A 262 -15.64 4.76 -13.40
N PHE A 263 -14.58 4.32 -14.08
CA PHE A 263 -13.50 3.55 -13.45
C PHE A 263 -12.79 4.37 -12.36
N PHE A 264 -12.47 5.63 -12.63
CA PHE A 264 -11.84 6.50 -11.63
C PHE A 264 -12.78 6.86 -10.47
N ASP A 265 -14.09 6.99 -10.72
CA ASP A 265 -15.09 7.10 -9.66
C ASP A 265 -15.12 5.84 -8.78
N TYR A 266 -15.08 4.65 -9.39
CA TYR A 266 -14.97 3.37 -8.67
C TYR A 266 -13.71 3.31 -7.82
N LEU A 267 -12.53 3.60 -8.40
CA LEU A 267 -11.26 3.64 -7.68
C LEU A 267 -11.31 4.62 -6.50
N TRP A 268 -11.88 5.81 -6.69
CA TRP A 268 -12.02 6.81 -5.63
C TRP A 268 -12.92 6.35 -4.49
N GLY A 269 -14.01 5.65 -4.83
CA GLY A 269 -14.89 5.01 -3.88
C GLY A 269 -14.15 3.98 -3.02
N GLN A 270 -13.44 3.05 -3.67
CA GLN A 270 -12.69 1.99 -3.00
C GLN A 270 -11.52 2.53 -2.15
N VAL A 271 -10.74 3.47 -2.68
CA VAL A 271 -9.65 4.14 -1.94
C VAL A 271 -10.20 4.92 -0.74
N SER A 272 -11.39 5.50 -0.83
CA SER A 272 -12.04 6.17 0.31
C SER A 272 -12.46 5.20 1.42
N LYS A 273 -12.65 3.91 1.10
CA LYS A 273 -12.91 2.83 2.05
C LYS A 273 -11.61 2.19 2.59
N GLY A 274 -10.44 2.63 2.12
CA GLY A 274 -9.13 2.12 2.53
C GLY A 274 -8.56 1.02 1.63
N CYS A 275 -9.22 0.70 0.52
CA CYS A 275 -8.71 -0.25 -0.47
C CYS A 275 -7.78 0.45 -1.45
N TYR A 276 -6.47 0.27 -1.27
CA TYR A 276 -5.45 0.94 -2.08
C TYR A 276 -4.80 0.04 -3.13
N ASP A 277 -4.93 -1.27 -2.96
CA ASP A 277 -4.34 -2.29 -3.82
C ASP A 277 -5.44 -2.89 -4.69
N PHE A 278 -5.23 -2.92 -6.01
CA PHE A 278 -6.19 -3.48 -6.95
C PHE A 278 -5.51 -4.51 -7.83
N TYR A 279 -6.18 -5.66 -7.99
CA TYR A 279 -5.77 -6.69 -8.92
C TYR A 279 -6.83 -6.83 -10.01
N ILE A 280 -6.38 -6.89 -11.26
CA ILE A 280 -7.22 -6.99 -12.44
C ILE A 280 -6.86 -8.30 -13.11
N ASN A 281 -7.79 -9.25 -13.09
CA ASN A 281 -7.66 -10.50 -13.80
C ASN A 281 -8.14 -10.32 -15.24
N THR A 282 -7.30 -10.67 -16.21
CA THR A 282 -7.58 -10.56 -17.65
C THR A 282 -7.54 -11.93 -18.34
N PHE A 283 -7.49 -13.03 -17.57
CA PHE A 283 -7.25 -14.38 -18.09
C PHE A 283 -8.28 -15.39 -17.54
N GLY A 284 -8.63 -16.38 -18.35
CA GLY A 284 -9.43 -17.54 -17.91
C GLY A 284 -10.95 -17.38 -17.95
N ASN A 285 -11.50 -16.48 -18.80
CA ASN A 285 -12.93 -16.13 -18.87
C ASN A 285 -13.54 -15.53 -17.58
N GLU A 286 -12.71 -15.22 -16.58
CA GLU A 286 -13.11 -14.63 -15.30
C GLU A 286 -12.53 -13.21 -15.18
N ASN A 287 -13.00 -12.31 -16.05
CA ASN A 287 -12.63 -10.89 -15.96
C ASN A 287 -13.15 -10.31 -14.64
N GLU A 288 -12.24 -9.96 -13.74
CA GLU A 288 -12.56 -9.55 -12.36
C GLU A 288 -11.64 -8.39 -11.94
N ILE A 289 -12.18 -7.47 -11.15
CA ILE A 289 -11.40 -6.44 -10.45
C ILE A 289 -11.56 -6.62 -8.96
N LEU A 290 -10.44 -6.93 -8.29
CA LEU A 290 -10.36 -7.14 -6.85
C LEU A 290 -9.78 -5.88 -6.20
N ALA A 291 -10.60 -5.17 -5.42
CA ALA A 291 -10.13 -4.10 -4.52
C ALA A 291 -9.82 -4.69 -3.15
N ILE A 292 -8.55 -4.66 -2.74
CA ILE A 292 -8.06 -5.38 -1.57
C ILE A 292 -8.13 -4.50 -0.33
N ALA A 293 -8.90 -4.94 0.67
CA ALA A 293 -8.98 -4.31 1.99
C ALA A 293 -8.12 -5.06 3.02
N ASP A 294 -8.16 -6.39 2.97
CA ASP A 294 -7.30 -7.30 3.74
C ASP A 294 -6.54 -8.18 2.75
N ASP A 295 -5.26 -8.42 3.00
CA ASP A 295 -4.43 -9.31 2.19
C ASP A 295 -5.06 -10.74 2.09
N LYS A 296 -5.89 -11.14 3.07
CA LYS A 296 -6.67 -12.40 3.04
C LYS A 296 -7.72 -12.47 1.93
N ASP A 297 -8.17 -11.33 1.38
CA ASP A 297 -9.13 -11.28 0.27
C ASP A 297 -8.57 -11.96 -1.00
N LEU A 298 -7.25 -12.15 -1.06
CA LEU A 298 -6.53 -12.83 -2.13
C LEU A 298 -6.53 -14.37 -1.98
N LYS A 299 -7.00 -14.92 -0.85
CA LYS A 299 -6.97 -16.36 -0.60
C LYS A 299 -7.83 -17.11 -1.63
N GLY A 300 -7.23 -18.10 -2.29
CA GLY A 300 -7.90 -18.91 -3.32
C GLY A 300 -8.01 -18.22 -4.68
N LYS A 301 -7.52 -16.99 -4.83
CA LYS A 301 -7.49 -16.27 -6.09
C LYS A 301 -6.22 -16.62 -6.88
N ASN A 302 -6.39 -16.93 -8.15
CA ASN A 302 -5.29 -17.06 -9.12
C ASN A 302 -5.42 -15.91 -10.11
N ILE A 303 -4.47 -14.98 -10.07
CA ILE A 303 -4.60 -13.71 -10.81
C ILE A 303 -3.54 -13.68 -11.91
N GLN A 304 -3.97 -13.36 -13.12
CA GLN A 304 -3.10 -13.06 -14.25
C GLN A 304 -3.62 -11.81 -14.97
N GLY A 305 -2.79 -10.78 -15.08
CA GLY A 305 -3.18 -9.50 -15.64
C GLY A 305 -2.38 -8.37 -15.01
N TYR A 306 -3.03 -7.52 -14.22
CA TYR A 306 -2.43 -6.29 -13.71
C TYR A 306 -2.63 -6.09 -12.22
N TYR A 307 -1.64 -5.49 -11.58
CA TYR A 307 -1.75 -4.88 -10.26
C TYR A 307 -1.63 -3.37 -10.43
N ILE A 308 -2.49 -2.61 -9.76
CA ILE A 308 -2.34 -1.15 -9.63
C ILE A 308 -2.43 -0.74 -8.16
N ARG A 309 -1.55 0.19 -7.77
CA ARG A 309 -1.61 0.88 -6.49
C ARG A 309 -2.25 2.24 -6.69
N CYS A 310 -3.28 2.51 -5.92
CA CYS A 310 -3.96 3.80 -5.91
C CYS A 310 -3.77 4.52 -4.57
N GLN A 311 -3.93 5.84 -4.59
CA GLN A 311 -4.04 6.66 -3.39
C GLN A 311 -5.11 7.74 -3.55
N LYS A 312 -5.48 8.37 -2.43
CA LYS A 312 -6.45 9.45 -2.43
C LYS A 312 -5.78 10.75 -2.89
N GLY A 313 -6.04 11.17 -4.11
CA GLY A 313 -5.67 12.49 -4.60
C GLY A 313 -6.57 13.60 -4.04
N LYS A 314 -6.40 14.82 -4.55
CA LYS A 314 -7.20 15.98 -4.08
C LYS A 314 -8.68 15.88 -4.47
N ASN A 315 -8.95 15.45 -5.70
CA ASN A 315 -10.29 15.44 -6.29
C ASN A 315 -10.65 14.11 -6.97
N GLU A 316 -9.71 13.17 -7.09
CA GLU A 316 -9.87 11.88 -7.76
C GLU A 316 -8.85 10.86 -7.22
N ALA A 317 -9.03 9.58 -7.55
CA ALA A 317 -8.06 8.55 -7.21
C ALA A 317 -6.83 8.68 -8.10
N GLU A 318 -5.64 8.58 -7.51
CA GLU A 318 -4.38 8.63 -8.23
C GLU A 318 -3.78 7.22 -8.32
N ILE A 319 -3.60 6.69 -9.53
CA ILE A 319 -2.77 5.50 -9.78
C ILE A 319 -1.29 5.90 -9.65
N ILE A 320 -0.58 5.34 -8.68
CA ILE A 320 0.81 5.71 -8.33
C ILE A 320 1.85 4.62 -8.61
N ASP A 321 1.41 3.37 -8.78
CA ASP A 321 2.27 2.27 -9.22
C ASP A 321 1.43 1.26 -10.00
N SER A 322 2.09 0.52 -10.89
CA SER A 322 1.43 -0.50 -11.70
C SER A 322 2.40 -1.58 -12.13
N GLN A 323 1.96 -2.83 -12.11
CA GLN A 323 2.80 -3.99 -12.40
C GLN A 323 2.02 -5.02 -13.21
N VAL A 324 2.72 -5.75 -14.07
CA VAL A 324 2.15 -6.91 -14.77
C VAL A 324 2.24 -8.11 -13.83
N VAL A 325 1.12 -8.82 -13.67
CA VAL A 325 1.01 -10.02 -12.86
C VAL A 325 0.92 -11.21 -13.81
N SER A 326 2.04 -11.90 -14.03
CA SER A 326 2.07 -13.08 -14.92
C SER A 326 1.34 -14.28 -14.32
N SER A 327 1.48 -14.47 -13.01
CA SER A 327 0.76 -15.46 -12.23
C SER A 327 0.96 -15.16 -10.76
N PHE A 328 -0.11 -14.77 -10.08
CA PHE A 328 -0.14 -14.59 -8.64
C PHE A 328 -0.93 -15.73 -7.99
N SER A 329 -0.39 -16.27 -6.91
CA SER A 329 -1.09 -17.14 -5.99
C SER A 329 -0.80 -16.70 -4.56
N TYR A 330 -1.83 -16.63 -3.73
CA TYR A 330 -1.69 -16.29 -2.32
C TYR A 330 -0.89 -17.35 -1.56
N SER A 331 -1.12 -18.62 -1.88
CA SER A 331 -0.47 -19.76 -1.23
C SER A 331 0.91 -20.00 -1.84
N LEU A 332 1.87 -20.32 -0.96
CA LEU A 332 3.19 -20.78 -1.38
C LEU A 332 3.09 -22.20 -1.93
N LYS A 333 3.82 -22.49 -3.02
CA LYS A 333 3.90 -23.86 -3.57
C LYS A 333 4.60 -24.83 -2.61
N LYS A 334 5.58 -24.31 -1.86
CA LYS A 334 6.31 -25.00 -0.80
C LYS A 334 6.17 -24.14 0.45
N SER A 335 5.70 -24.72 1.55
CA SER A 335 5.60 -24.00 2.83
C SER A 335 6.99 -23.54 3.28
N PHE A 336 7.07 -22.31 3.77
CA PHE A 336 8.28 -21.78 4.38
C PHE A 336 8.28 -22.14 5.86
N TYR A 337 9.43 -22.58 6.37
CA TYR A 337 9.58 -22.97 7.78
C TYR A 337 10.72 -22.14 8.39
N LEU A 338 10.43 -21.46 9.51
CA LEU A 338 11.43 -20.65 10.21
C LEU A 338 12.13 -21.50 11.27
N GLU A 339 13.36 -21.91 10.94
CA GLU A 339 14.18 -22.78 11.77
C GLU A 339 14.94 -21.99 12.85
N ASN A 340 15.01 -22.56 14.06
CA ASN A 340 15.76 -22.01 15.18
C ASN A 340 17.21 -22.54 15.22
N TYR A 341 17.97 -22.34 14.14
CA TYR A 341 19.35 -22.84 14.03
C TYR A 341 20.28 -22.39 15.16
N MET A 342 20.02 -21.22 15.74
CA MET A 342 20.82 -20.64 16.81
C MET A 342 20.39 -21.07 18.23
N GLU A 343 19.41 -21.97 18.36
CA GLU A 343 18.94 -22.53 19.64
C GLU A 343 18.55 -21.44 20.66
N ILE A 344 17.74 -20.47 20.25
CA ILE A 344 17.10 -19.55 21.20
C ILE A 344 16.23 -20.38 22.16
N SER A 345 16.36 -20.17 23.47
CA SER A 345 15.53 -20.88 24.44
C SER A 345 14.06 -20.44 24.40
N ASP A 346 13.16 -21.35 24.75
CA ASP A 346 11.71 -21.11 24.75
C ASP A 346 11.31 -19.87 25.56
N GLU A 347 11.95 -19.63 26.71
CA GLU A 347 11.70 -18.45 27.54
C GLU A 347 11.89 -17.12 26.77
N TYR A 348 12.90 -17.04 25.90
CA TYR A 348 13.14 -15.85 25.07
C TYR A 348 12.23 -15.80 23.85
N ILE A 349 11.85 -16.95 23.29
CA ILE A 349 10.88 -17.04 22.18
C ILE A 349 9.51 -16.59 22.67
N GLU A 350 9.06 -17.04 23.84
CA GLU A 350 7.77 -16.69 24.44
C GLU A 350 7.63 -15.18 24.65
N LYS A 351 8.72 -14.52 25.05
CA LYS A 351 8.83 -13.06 25.23
C LYS A 351 9.00 -12.27 23.93
N SER A 352 9.12 -12.95 22.78
CA SER A 352 9.30 -12.35 21.46
C SER A 352 8.03 -12.44 20.62
N ASP A 353 7.87 -11.47 19.72
CA ASP A 353 6.81 -11.49 18.70
C ASP A 353 7.14 -12.42 17.51
N ILE A 354 8.30 -13.07 17.53
CA ILE A 354 8.77 -13.98 16.48
C ILE A 354 8.63 -15.41 16.99
N ARG A 355 7.73 -16.16 16.35
CA ARG A 355 7.53 -17.60 16.60
C ARG A 355 8.43 -18.41 15.67
N TYR A 356 8.92 -19.53 16.17
CA TYR A 356 9.68 -20.52 15.43
C TYR A 356 8.85 -21.78 15.26
N GLU A 357 9.29 -22.65 14.36
CA GLU A 357 8.70 -23.99 14.17
C GLU A 357 7.24 -23.97 13.67
N GLU A 358 6.85 -22.89 13.02
CA GLU A 358 5.55 -22.74 12.35
C GLU A 358 5.73 -22.71 10.83
N TYR A 359 4.86 -23.44 10.13
CA TYR A 359 4.78 -23.38 8.67
C TYR A 359 4.05 -22.11 8.22
N LEU A 360 4.73 -21.30 7.42
CA LEU A 360 4.12 -20.19 6.69
C LEU A 360 3.74 -20.69 5.30
N ASP A 361 2.43 -20.79 5.06
CA ASP A 361 1.89 -21.36 3.81
C ASP A 361 1.54 -20.30 2.76
N ASN A 362 1.78 -19.01 3.03
CA ASN A 362 1.35 -17.94 2.13
C ASN A 362 2.36 -16.79 2.02
N MET A 363 2.27 -16.10 0.88
CA MET A 363 3.15 -15.00 0.47
C MET A 363 3.13 -13.83 1.46
N VAL A 364 1.98 -13.54 2.04
CA VAL A 364 1.77 -12.39 2.93
C VAL A 364 2.47 -12.62 4.27
N SER A 365 2.35 -13.82 4.84
CA SER A 365 3.10 -14.23 6.02
C SER A 365 4.61 -14.15 5.79
N MET A 366 5.11 -14.63 4.64
CA MET A 366 6.53 -14.50 4.29
C MET A 366 6.97 -13.03 4.16
N PHE A 367 6.18 -12.18 3.53
CA PHE A 367 6.48 -10.74 3.45
C PHE A 367 6.48 -10.08 4.84
N ASN A 368 5.53 -10.44 5.70
CA ASN A 368 5.40 -9.89 7.04
C ASN A 368 6.58 -10.28 7.94
N ILE A 369 7.06 -11.53 7.90
CA ILE A 369 8.24 -11.93 8.70
C ILE A 369 9.51 -11.23 8.21
N ILE A 370 9.65 -11.02 6.89
CA ILE A 370 10.73 -10.21 6.30
C ILE A 370 10.67 -8.77 6.81
N ASP A 371 9.49 -8.15 6.80
CA ASP A 371 9.29 -6.79 7.32
C ASP A 371 9.64 -6.71 8.82
N GLN A 372 9.08 -7.62 9.62
CA GLN A 372 9.26 -7.65 11.06
C GLN A 372 10.73 -7.82 11.48
N VAL A 373 11.43 -8.81 10.90
CA VAL A 373 12.78 -9.19 11.33
C VAL A 373 13.87 -8.33 10.69
N PHE A 374 13.76 -8.03 9.39
CA PHE A 374 14.81 -7.28 8.68
C PHE A 374 14.58 -5.78 8.67
N PHE A 375 13.32 -5.31 8.72
CA PHE A 375 12.98 -3.89 8.59
C PHE A 375 12.34 -3.28 9.84
N ASP A 376 12.28 -4.01 10.95
CA ASP A 376 11.62 -3.61 12.20
C ASP A 376 10.15 -3.19 12.00
N GLY A 377 9.42 -3.83 11.07
CA GLY A 377 8.04 -3.48 10.73
C GLY A 377 7.89 -2.14 9.98
N LYS A 378 8.98 -1.62 9.40
CA LYS A 378 9.00 -0.33 8.69
C LYS A 378 8.90 -0.49 7.17
N LEU A 379 8.99 -1.69 6.60
CA LEU A 379 8.91 -1.89 5.15
C LEU A 379 7.49 -1.62 4.63
N LYS A 380 6.46 -2.33 5.12
CA LYS A 380 5.09 -2.28 4.57
C LYS A 380 4.55 -0.85 4.46
N ARG A 381 4.74 -0.05 5.51
CA ARG A 381 4.27 1.36 5.58
C ARG A 381 5.05 2.32 4.67
N ASN A 382 6.29 1.98 4.28
CA ASN A 382 7.17 2.85 3.51
C ASN A 382 7.35 2.40 2.05
N LEU A 383 6.72 1.30 1.62
CA LEU A 383 6.84 0.79 0.24
C LEU A 383 6.59 1.89 -0.81
N TYR A 384 5.48 2.62 -0.67
CA TYR A 384 5.03 3.64 -1.63
C TYR A 384 5.30 5.09 -1.17
N MET A 385 6.00 5.27 -0.05
CA MET A 385 6.27 6.60 0.51
C MET A 385 7.46 7.27 -0.20
N ASN A 386 7.42 8.59 -0.33
CA ASN A 386 8.58 9.35 -0.81
C ASN A 386 9.73 9.27 0.22
N ALA A 387 10.97 9.26 -0.26
CA ALA A 387 12.14 9.13 0.62
C ALA A 387 12.27 10.28 1.66
N SER A 388 11.75 11.46 1.34
CA SER A 388 11.67 12.62 2.24
C SER A 388 10.71 12.41 3.41
N ASP A 389 9.65 11.65 3.19
CA ASP A 389 8.54 11.52 4.14
C ASP A 389 8.74 10.32 5.09
N MET A 390 9.71 9.44 4.76
CA MET A 390 10.04 8.26 5.56
C MET A 390 10.61 8.61 6.92
N GLN A 391 9.88 8.25 7.98
CA GLN A 391 10.31 8.33 9.37
C GLN A 391 11.16 7.11 9.76
N ILE A 392 12.38 7.04 9.22
CA ILE A 392 13.38 6.01 9.53
C ILE A 392 14.68 6.72 9.93
N ASN A 393 14.96 6.72 11.25
CA ASN A 393 16.17 7.36 11.80
C ASN A 393 17.44 6.51 11.62
N ASN A 394 17.29 5.26 11.22
CA ASN A 394 18.41 4.34 11.02
C ASN A 394 18.89 4.40 9.56
N ASP A 395 20.08 4.96 9.36
CA ASP A 395 20.64 5.23 8.02
C ASP A 395 20.85 3.97 7.18
N TYR A 396 21.41 2.90 7.77
CA TYR A 396 21.60 1.65 7.02
C TYR A 396 20.26 1.04 6.64
N LEU A 397 19.27 1.09 7.53
CA LEU A 397 17.95 0.53 7.28
C LEU A 397 17.22 1.31 6.18
N LYS A 398 17.29 2.64 6.23
CA LYS A 398 16.73 3.53 5.20
C LYS A 398 17.41 3.29 3.85
N LYS A 399 18.75 3.18 3.83
CA LYS A 399 19.50 2.87 2.61
C LYS A 399 19.12 1.50 2.04
N CYS A 400 19.03 0.47 2.88
CA CYS A 400 18.64 -0.88 2.46
C CYS A 400 17.22 -0.87 1.86
N LEU A 401 16.26 -0.27 2.55
CA LEU A 401 14.89 -0.16 2.09
C LEU A 401 14.83 0.56 0.73
N LEU A 402 15.47 1.72 0.59
CA LEU A 402 15.47 2.45 -0.68
C LEU A 402 16.15 1.67 -1.82
N THR A 403 17.14 0.83 -1.50
CA THR A 403 17.85 0.01 -2.50
C THR A 403 17.01 -1.15 -3.02
N TYR A 404 16.21 -1.79 -2.15
CA TYR A 404 15.50 -3.03 -2.48
C TYR A 404 13.97 -2.91 -2.54
N ARG A 405 13.38 -1.74 -2.22
CA ARG A 405 11.92 -1.58 -2.13
C ARG A 405 11.19 -1.92 -3.42
N ASP A 406 11.74 -1.63 -4.59
CA ASP A 406 11.03 -1.85 -5.85
C ASP A 406 10.97 -3.35 -6.19
N GLN A 407 12.02 -4.10 -5.89
CA GLN A 407 12.02 -5.57 -5.96
C GLN A 407 11.07 -6.17 -4.92
N LEU A 408 11.05 -5.63 -3.69
CA LEU A 408 10.14 -6.09 -2.64
C LEU A 408 8.66 -5.78 -2.95
N LYS A 409 8.36 -4.64 -3.60
CA LYS A 409 7.03 -4.37 -4.15
C LYS A 409 6.66 -5.41 -5.20
N LEU A 410 7.54 -5.64 -6.16
CA LEU A 410 7.27 -6.59 -7.25
C LEU A 410 7.04 -8.00 -6.70
N PHE A 411 7.86 -8.46 -5.75
CA PHE A 411 7.64 -9.70 -5.00
C PHE A 411 6.26 -9.72 -4.30
N LYS A 412 5.94 -8.69 -3.51
CA LYS A 412 4.67 -8.59 -2.77
C LYS A 412 3.45 -8.67 -3.69
N ASN A 413 3.48 -7.92 -4.79
CA ASN A 413 2.31 -7.70 -5.63
C ASN A 413 2.16 -8.74 -6.73
N THR A 414 3.23 -9.42 -7.15
CA THR A 414 3.15 -10.44 -8.22
C THR A 414 3.26 -11.86 -7.70
N GLY A 415 3.75 -12.05 -6.47
CA GLY A 415 3.99 -13.38 -5.93
C GLY A 415 5.27 -14.04 -6.46
N ASP A 416 6.08 -13.34 -7.27
CA ASP A 416 7.27 -13.93 -7.89
C ASP A 416 8.43 -14.08 -6.89
N LEU A 417 8.55 -15.29 -6.37
CA LEU A 417 9.61 -15.74 -5.45
C LEU A 417 11.03 -15.66 -6.06
N LEU A 418 11.18 -15.66 -7.39
CA LEU A 418 12.51 -15.52 -8.02
C LEU A 418 13.11 -14.14 -7.77
N ILE A 419 12.26 -13.11 -7.62
CA ILE A 419 12.71 -11.75 -7.27
C ILE A 419 13.33 -11.77 -5.88
N LEU A 420 12.63 -12.37 -4.91
CA LEU A 420 13.12 -12.48 -3.54
C LEU A 420 14.41 -13.30 -3.49
N LYS A 421 14.47 -14.45 -4.17
CA LYS A 421 15.69 -15.29 -4.29
C LYS A 421 16.91 -14.50 -4.75
N LYS A 422 16.74 -13.59 -5.72
CA LYS A 422 17.84 -12.77 -6.28
C LYS A 422 18.40 -11.73 -5.29
N ILE A 423 17.58 -11.22 -4.38
CA ILE A 423 17.97 -10.10 -3.50
C ILE A 423 18.28 -10.54 -2.07
N ILE A 424 17.71 -11.66 -1.60
CA ILE A 424 17.67 -12.00 -0.17
C ILE A 424 19.06 -12.15 0.44
N ASP A 425 20.01 -12.76 -0.29
CA ASP A 425 21.37 -12.97 0.20
C ASP A 425 22.07 -11.62 0.48
N LYS A 426 22.14 -10.74 -0.52
CA LYS A 426 22.79 -9.42 -0.35
C LYS A 426 22.05 -8.52 0.63
N MET A 427 20.72 -8.52 0.59
CA MET A 427 19.88 -7.67 1.43
C MET A 427 19.99 -8.04 2.91
N SER A 428 19.78 -9.32 3.24
CA SER A 428 19.80 -9.77 4.63
C SER A 428 21.20 -9.64 5.24
N TRP A 429 22.27 -9.95 4.47
CA TRP A 429 23.64 -9.77 4.95
C TRP A 429 23.98 -8.32 5.24
N TYR A 430 23.60 -7.40 4.34
CA TYR A 430 23.81 -5.97 4.56
C TYR A 430 23.12 -5.49 5.84
N ILE A 431 21.88 -5.93 6.10
CA ILE A 431 21.14 -5.58 7.31
C ILE A 431 21.84 -6.16 8.55
N ILE A 432 22.21 -7.43 8.55
CA ILE A 432 22.86 -8.10 9.68
C ILE A 432 24.13 -7.34 10.07
N ILE A 433 25.08 -7.18 9.13
CA ILE A 433 26.37 -6.54 9.39
C ILE A 433 26.24 -5.11 9.92
N ASN A 434 25.36 -4.30 9.33
CA ASN A 434 25.20 -2.91 9.75
C ASN A 434 24.37 -2.77 11.04
N SER A 435 23.62 -3.81 11.43
CA SER A 435 22.80 -3.80 12.64
C SER A 435 23.53 -4.29 13.89
N ILE A 436 24.72 -4.88 13.76
CA ILE A 436 25.50 -5.48 14.86
C ILE A 436 25.66 -4.51 16.04
N SER A 437 26.06 -3.26 15.78
CA SER A 437 26.35 -2.29 16.85
C SER A 437 25.11 -1.70 17.53
N GLN A 438 23.93 -1.87 16.93
CA GLN A 438 22.69 -1.16 17.33
C GLN A 438 21.58 -2.12 17.78
N SER A 439 21.65 -3.40 17.43
CA SER A 439 20.63 -4.40 17.76
C SER A 439 20.95 -5.10 19.08
N SER A 440 19.90 -5.58 19.75
CA SER A 440 20.09 -6.58 20.81
C SER A 440 20.61 -7.90 20.21
N GLN A 441 21.29 -8.70 21.03
CA GLN A 441 21.74 -10.04 20.63
C GLN A 441 20.56 -10.88 20.12
N LEU A 442 19.44 -10.89 20.83
CA LEU A 442 18.25 -11.66 20.43
C LEU A 442 17.76 -11.27 19.02
N MET A 443 17.72 -9.97 18.71
CA MET A 443 17.31 -9.49 17.38
C MET A 443 18.31 -9.88 16.28
N LEU A 444 19.62 -9.88 16.56
CA LEU A 444 20.63 -10.37 15.61
C LEU A 444 20.45 -11.86 15.34
N VAL A 445 20.16 -12.64 16.37
CA VAL A 445 19.92 -14.08 16.24
C VAL A 445 18.66 -14.34 15.40
N HIS A 446 17.57 -13.60 15.62
CA HIS A 446 16.38 -13.69 14.75
C HIS A 446 16.70 -13.39 13.27
N LYS A 447 17.52 -12.37 13.00
CA LYS A 447 17.94 -12.03 11.62
C LYS A 447 18.78 -13.13 10.98
N LEU A 448 19.67 -13.78 11.72
CA LEU A 448 20.48 -14.90 11.23
C LEU A 448 19.61 -16.11 10.91
N ASN A 449 18.74 -16.51 11.85
CA ASN A 449 17.82 -17.64 11.64
C ASN A 449 16.91 -17.41 10.42
N LEU A 450 16.32 -16.21 10.28
CA LEU A 450 15.49 -15.90 9.11
C LEU A 450 16.29 -15.91 7.81
N ARG A 451 17.52 -15.38 7.82
CA ARG A 451 18.40 -15.40 6.64
C ARG A 451 18.65 -16.83 6.19
N TRP A 452 19.09 -17.71 7.08
CA TRP A 452 19.42 -19.09 6.72
C TRP A 452 18.19 -19.87 6.28
N SER A 453 17.08 -19.73 7.00
CA SER A 453 15.82 -20.36 6.63
C SER A 453 15.36 -19.93 5.22
N LEU A 454 15.48 -18.65 4.87
CA LEU A 454 15.12 -18.16 3.53
C LEU A 454 16.10 -18.64 2.46
N LEU A 455 17.39 -18.69 2.75
CA LEU A 455 18.39 -19.19 1.80
C LEU A 455 18.18 -20.68 1.52
N ASP A 456 17.88 -21.47 2.55
CA ASP A 456 17.61 -22.90 2.44
C ASP A 456 16.27 -23.15 1.74
N TYR A 457 15.25 -22.32 1.99
CA TYR A 457 13.98 -22.37 1.27
C TYR A 457 14.14 -22.27 -0.26
N PHE A 458 15.05 -21.42 -0.73
CA PHE A 458 15.31 -21.20 -2.15
C PHE A 458 16.34 -22.16 -2.77
N ASP A 459 17.08 -22.89 -1.94
CA ASP A 459 18.19 -23.75 -2.35
C ASP A 459 18.34 -24.93 -1.37
N ASP A 460 17.58 -25.99 -1.64
CA ASP A 460 17.54 -27.22 -0.83
C ASP A 460 18.88 -27.99 -0.81
N GLU A 461 19.80 -27.69 -1.72
CA GLU A 461 21.13 -28.32 -1.76
C GLU A 461 22.14 -27.52 -0.94
N ARG A 462 21.95 -26.20 -0.81
CA ARG A 462 22.89 -25.32 -0.12
C ARG A 462 22.84 -25.49 1.40
N LYS A 463 21.66 -25.73 2.01
CA LYS A 463 21.48 -26.08 3.44
C LYS A 463 22.40 -25.30 4.39
N ILE A 464 22.45 -23.98 4.23
CA ILE A 464 23.33 -23.08 4.97
C ILE A 464 23.06 -23.16 6.47
N GLY A 465 21.79 -23.22 6.88
CA GLY A 465 21.42 -23.29 8.29
C GLY A 465 21.88 -24.59 8.95
N GLU A 466 21.64 -25.73 8.29
CA GLU A 466 22.13 -27.03 8.75
C GLU A 466 23.66 -27.04 8.83
N LYS A 467 24.36 -26.56 7.79
CA LYS A 467 25.83 -26.45 7.79
C LYS A 467 26.34 -25.56 8.91
N MET A 468 25.62 -24.50 9.27
CA MET A 468 25.99 -23.64 10.39
C MET A 468 25.85 -24.35 11.74
N MET A 469 24.78 -25.14 11.90
CA MET A 469 24.56 -25.98 13.07
C MET A 469 25.65 -27.05 13.20
N ASP A 470 26.01 -27.70 12.09
CA ASP A 470 27.07 -28.69 12.03
C ASP A 470 28.42 -28.11 12.47
N VAL A 471 28.78 -26.93 11.94
CA VAL A 471 30.02 -26.22 12.31
C VAL A 471 30.06 -25.90 13.81
N LYS A 472 28.95 -25.45 14.39
CA LYS A 472 28.86 -25.22 15.84
C LYS A 472 29.06 -26.52 16.61
N ASN A 473 28.40 -27.60 16.20
CA ASN A 473 28.47 -28.90 16.88
C ASN A 473 29.85 -29.52 16.78
N GLN A 474 30.52 -29.40 15.63
CA GLN A 474 31.91 -29.80 15.45
C GLN A 474 32.83 -29.07 16.44
N LEU A 475 32.73 -27.74 16.49
CA LEU A 475 33.53 -26.97 17.45
C LEU A 475 33.19 -27.32 18.90
N ARG A 476 31.90 -27.55 19.23
CA ARG A 476 31.47 -27.99 20.56
C ARG A 476 32.12 -29.31 20.96
N LEU A 477 32.21 -30.28 20.04
CA LEU A 477 32.90 -31.55 20.29
C LEU A 477 34.39 -31.31 20.58
N HIS A 478 35.07 -30.55 19.72
CA HIS A 478 36.50 -30.24 19.87
C HIS A 478 36.84 -29.51 21.17
N ILE A 479 36.08 -28.46 21.52
CA ILE A 479 36.28 -27.69 22.74
C ILE A 479 36.09 -28.52 24.02
N ASN A 480 35.26 -29.57 23.95
CA ASN A 480 34.95 -30.45 25.08
C ASN A 480 35.76 -31.76 25.08
N LEU A 481 36.74 -31.94 24.18
CA LEU A 481 37.61 -33.12 24.22
C LEU A 481 38.46 -33.15 25.51
N PRO A 482 38.71 -34.35 26.08
CA PRO A 482 39.59 -34.51 27.24
C PRO A 482 40.97 -33.89 27.02
N LYS A 483 41.61 -33.45 28.11
CA LYS A 483 42.85 -32.65 28.05
C LYS A 483 43.96 -33.31 27.23
N GLU A 484 44.04 -34.63 27.26
CA GLU A 484 45.07 -35.46 26.62
C GLU A 484 44.86 -35.65 25.11
N LYS A 485 43.69 -35.29 24.57
CA LYS A 485 43.37 -35.43 23.15
C LYS A 485 43.60 -34.11 22.42
N ASP A 486 44.45 -34.16 21.40
CA ASP A 486 44.66 -33.07 20.45
C ASP A 486 43.57 -33.09 19.36
N TRP A 487 43.32 -31.94 18.75
CA TRP A 487 42.34 -31.79 17.66
C TRP A 487 42.75 -30.68 16.68
N GLU A 488 42.21 -30.71 15.47
CA GLU A 488 42.42 -29.68 14.45
C GLU A 488 41.06 -29.22 13.92
N PHE A 489 40.97 -27.98 13.44
CA PHE A 489 39.75 -27.53 12.76
C PHE A 489 39.55 -28.36 11.48
N ASN A 490 38.31 -28.78 11.24
CA ASN A 490 37.96 -29.56 10.06
C ASN A 490 38.02 -28.71 8.77
N ASP A 491 37.62 -27.44 8.87
CA ASP A 491 37.62 -26.50 7.74
C ASP A 491 37.68 -25.03 8.20
N ASP A 492 37.76 -24.13 7.20
CA ASP A 492 37.79 -22.69 7.42
C ASP A 492 36.52 -22.16 8.10
N LYS A 493 35.38 -22.85 7.99
CA LYS A 493 34.13 -22.42 8.61
C LYS A 493 34.20 -22.61 10.10
N GLU A 494 34.66 -23.78 10.54
CA GLU A 494 34.90 -24.09 11.95
C GLU A 494 35.90 -23.11 12.58
N PHE A 495 37.01 -22.86 11.89
CA PHE A 495 37.99 -21.85 12.30
C PHE A 495 37.35 -20.46 12.48
N ASN A 496 36.59 -19.97 11.48
CA ASN A 496 35.97 -18.65 11.56
C ASN A 496 34.87 -18.59 12.63
N TYR A 497 34.13 -19.68 12.88
CA TYR A 497 33.17 -19.77 13.97
C TYR A 497 33.86 -19.72 15.34
N ALA A 498 34.98 -20.42 15.50
CA ALA A 498 35.83 -20.39 16.68
C ALA A 498 36.37 -18.98 16.98
N VAL A 499 36.79 -18.24 15.96
CA VAL A 499 37.16 -16.82 16.09
C VAL A 499 36.01 -16.01 16.70
N GLY A 500 34.78 -16.19 16.21
CA GLY A 500 33.58 -15.55 16.76
C GLY A 500 33.34 -15.87 18.23
N GLN A 501 33.44 -17.14 18.61
CA GLN A 501 33.29 -17.62 20.00
C GLN A 501 34.35 -17.01 20.93
N LEU A 502 35.60 -16.96 20.48
CA LEU A 502 36.70 -16.37 21.25
C LEU A 502 36.48 -14.87 21.47
N VAL A 503 36.05 -14.14 20.44
CA VAL A 503 35.69 -12.71 20.56
C VAL A 503 34.54 -12.52 21.55
N LYS A 504 33.51 -13.37 21.50
CA LYS A 504 32.38 -13.34 22.44
C LYS A 504 32.86 -13.55 23.88
N TYR A 505 33.76 -14.50 24.09
CA TYR A 505 34.34 -14.78 25.41
C TYR A 505 35.11 -13.58 25.96
N PHE A 506 35.91 -12.90 25.15
CA PHE A 506 36.60 -11.68 25.59
C PHE A 506 35.61 -10.56 25.98
N VAL A 507 34.51 -10.42 25.25
CA VAL A 507 33.43 -9.48 25.64
C VAL A 507 32.77 -9.91 26.94
N TYR A 508 32.61 -11.21 27.17
CA TYR A 508 32.09 -11.76 28.43
C TYR A 508 33.00 -11.42 29.62
N LEU A 509 34.32 -11.53 29.48
CA LEU A 509 35.31 -11.18 30.52
C LEU A 509 35.39 -9.68 30.84
N SER A 510 34.89 -8.82 29.95
CA SER A 510 34.89 -7.38 30.16
C SER A 510 34.05 -6.99 31.38
N LYS A 511 34.69 -6.31 32.36
CA LYS A 511 34.02 -5.72 33.54
C LYS A 511 33.20 -4.47 33.22
N SER A 512 33.11 -4.06 31.96
CA SER A 512 32.31 -2.90 31.55
C SER A 512 30.83 -3.15 31.79
N SER A 513 30.15 -2.17 32.39
CA SER A 513 28.69 -2.17 32.55
C SER A 513 27.94 -2.10 31.21
N LYS A 514 28.61 -1.65 30.12
CA LYS A 514 28.07 -1.64 28.75
C LYS A 514 28.90 -2.55 27.86
N LYS A 515 28.56 -3.84 27.84
CA LYS A 515 29.06 -4.80 26.84
C LYS A 515 28.40 -4.47 25.50
N THR A 516 29.18 -4.06 24.49
CA THR A 516 28.65 -3.63 23.18
C THR A 516 29.03 -4.62 22.10
N HIS A 517 28.14 -4.89 21.15
CA HIS A 517 28.44 -5.75 20.01
C HIS A 517 29.43 -5.11 19.02
N VAL A 518 29.78 -3.83 19.19
CA VAL A 518 30.76 -3.09 18.37
C VAL A 518 32.14 -3.77 18.36
N PHE A 519 32.50 -4.52 19.42
CA PHE A 519 33.80 -5.18 19.51
C PHE A 519 34.10 -6.16 18.38
N ILE A 520 33.08 -6.75 17.74
CA ILE A 520 33.27 -7.68 16.63
C ILE A 520 33.72 -6.96 15.34
N ASN A 521 33.36 -5.68 15.15
CA ASN A 521 33.58 -4.96 13.89
C ASN A 521 35.06 -4.88 13.49
N GLN A 522 35.96 -4.82 14.46
CA GLN A 522 37.40 -4.78 14.17
C GLN A 522 37.89 -6.07 13.50
N TYR A 523 37.22 -7.20 13.74
CA TYR A 523 37.55 -8.50 13.14
C TYR A 523 36.86 -8.66 11.78
N LEU A 524 35.61 -8.19 11.65
CA LEU A 524 34.88 -8.22 10.38
C LEU A 524 35.48 -7.31 9.30
N ASN A 525 36.24 -6.29 9.70
CA ASN A 525 36.93 -5.37 8.80
C ASN A 525 38.37 -5.80 8.46
N CYS A 526 38.84 -6.97 8.93
CA CYS A 526 40.17 -7.46 8.59
C CYS A 526 40.26 -7.85 7.12
N LYS A 527 41.40 -7.55 6.49
CA LYS A 527 41.66 -7.88 5.09
C LYS A 527 42.35 -9.23 4.88
N ASP A 528 43.06 -9.70 5.91
CA ASP A 528 43.86 -10.92 5.89
C ASP A 528 43.92 -11.56 7.28
N ILE A 529 44.30 -12.84 7.30
CA ILE A 529 44.29 -13.70 8.49
C ILE A 529 45.35 -13.27 9.50
N GLU A 530 46.50 -12.75 9.04
CA GLU A 530 47.54 -12.21 9.90
C GLU A 530 47.02 -11.05 10.75
N GLN A 531 46.33 -10.10 10.11
CA GLN A 531 45.70 -8.99 10.80
C GLN A 531 44.61 -9.46 11.79
N LEU A 532 43.84 -10.49 11.43
CA LEU A 532 42.83 -11.08 12.31
C LEU A 532 43.47 -11.69 13.57
N LYS A 533 44.47 -12.56 13.41
CA LYS A 533 45.21 -13.22 14.50
C LYS A 533 45.91 -12.19 15.39
N GLN A 534 46.55 -11.17 14.81
CA GLN A 534 47.18 -10.08 15.57
C GLN A 534 46.18 -9.35 16.48
N LYS A 535 44.98 -9.03 16.00
CA LYS A 535 43.93 -8.40 16.83
C LYS A 535 43.44 -9.32 17.94
N LEU A 536 43.31 -10.63 17.68
CA LEU A 536 42.95 -11.61 18.70
C LEU A 536 44.03 -11.69 19.81
N ILE A 537 45.31 -11.71 19.45
CA ILE A 537 46.43 -11.68 20.41
C ILE A 537 46.38 -10.42 21.28
N GLN A 538 46.14 -9.26 20.68
CA GLN A 538 46.01 -8.00 21.42
C GLN A 538 44.86 -8.07 22.42
N MET A 539 43.73 -8.65 22.03
CA MET A 539 42.57 -8.81 22.91
C MET A 539 42.81 -9.84 24.01
N TYR A 540 43.48 -10.95 23.70
CA TYR A 540 43.90 -11.94 24.68
C TYR A 540 44.80 -11.32 25.74
N LYS A 541 45.87 -10.60 25.34
CA LYS A 541 46.76 -9.89 26.27
C LYS A 541 46.02 -8.90 27.19
N LYS A 542 44.92 -8.33 26.71
CA LYS A 542 44.10 -7.40 27.49
C LYS A 542 43.29 -8.10 28.59
N TYR A 543 42.82 -9.33 28.36
CA TYR A 543 41.89 -10.03 29.27
C TYR A 543 42.46 -11.28 29.94
N ASN A 544 43.69 -11.68 29.61
CA ASN A 544 44.33 -12.89 30.14
C ASN A 544 44.39 -12.94 31.68
N TYR A 545 44.45 -11.79 32.37
CA TYR A 545 44.40 -11.72 33.84
C TYR A 545 43.11 -12.26 34.46
N ALA A 546 42.02 -12.36 33.68
CA ALA A 546 40.72 -12.86 34.11
C ALA A 546 40.42 -14.28 33.64
N ILE A 547 41.36 -14.90 32.91
CA ILE A 547 41.27 -16.30 32.49
C ILE A 547 41.89 -17.13 33.61
N ASP A 548 41.15 -18.12 34.10
CA ASP A 548 41.65 -18.98 35.18
C ASP A 548 42.94 -19.71 34.74
N PHE A 549 43.95 -19.65 35.60
CA PHE A 549 45.31 -20.12 35.34
C PHE A 549 45.50 -21.59 35.76
N TYR A 550 44.69 -22.10 36.70
CA TYR A 550 44.87 -23.43 37.29
C TYR A 550 44.24 -24.57 36.49
N LEU A 551 43.51 -24.23 35.43
CA LEU A 551 42.98 -25.16 34.44
C LEU A 551 43.55 -24.71 33.08
N GLU A 552 44.08 -25.63 32.27
CA GLU A 552 44.23 -25.38 30.83
C GLU A 552 42.85 -25.05 30.25
N SER A 553 42.50 -23.77 30.31
CA SER A 553 41.14 -23.35 30.04
C SER A 553 40.84 -23.64 28.57
N ARG A 554 39.59 -24.02 28.28
CA ARG A 554 39.10 -24.18 26.90
C ARG A 554 39.43 -22.97 26.03
N CYS A 555 39.50 -21.77 26.62
CA CYS A 555 39.96 -20.55 25.98
C CYS A 555 41.43 -20.63 25.52
N SER A 556 42.35 -21.07 26.40
CA SER A 556 43.77 -21.20 26.07
C SER A 556 44.00 -22.16 24.91
N LYS A 557 43.34 -23.32 24.93
CA LYS A 557 43.39 -24.28 23.81
C LYS A 557 42.83 -23.67 22.52
N LEU A 558 41.65 -23.04 22.58
CA LEU A 558 41.05 -22.41 21.41
C LEU A 558 41.95 -21.33 20.80
N VAL A 559 42.62 -20.52 21.64
CA VAL A 559 43.61 -19.53 21.17
C VAL A 559 44.77 -20.24 20.47
N GLU A 560 45.32 -21.31 21.05
CA GLU A 560 46.41 -22.09 20.46
C GLU A 560 46.03 -22.64 19.08
N HIS A 561 44.90 -23.35 18.96
CA HIS A 561 44.44 -23.90 17.68
C HIS A 561 44.18 -22.80 16.65
N ILE A 562 43.57 -21.68 17.04
CA ILE A 562 43.36 -20.53 16.13
C ILE A 562 44.72 -19.98 15.62
N MET A 563 45.73 -19.90 16.48
CA MET A 563 47.04 -19.39 16.05
C MET A 563 47.76 -20.38 15.12
N LYS A 564 47.64 -21.69 15.36
CA LYS A 564 48.27 -22.75 14.56
C LYS A 564 47.61 -22.97 13.20
N TYR A 565 46.29 -22.82 13.09
CA TYR A 565 45.57 -23.13 11.86
C TYR A 565 45.94 -22.19 10.71
N ASP A 566 46.39 -22.75 9.59
CA ASP A 566 46.80 -22.00 8.41
C ASP A 566 45.65 -21.90 7.41
N THR A 567 45.22 -20.67 7.11
CA THR A 567 44.15 -20.39 6.15
C THR A 567 44.31 -18.98 5.60
N ASN A 568 43.72 -18.74 4.44
CA ASN A 568 43.60 -17.40 3.84
C ASN A 568 42.15 -16.89 3.80
N ASN A 569 41.18 -17.67 4.29
CA ASN A 569 39.77 -17.38 4.12
C ASN A 569 39.15 -16.78 5.39
N ILE A 570 38.74 -15.51 5.31
CA ILE A 570 37.92 -14.86 6.34
C ILE A 570 36.45 -15.00 5.92
N LEU A 571 35.71 -15.85 6.64
CA LEU A 571 34.30 -16.09 6.40
C LEU A 571 33.48 -15.35 7.47
N CYS A 572 33.22 -14.07 7.23
CA CYS A 572 32.55 -13.18 8.18
C CYS A 572 31.20 -13.71 8.69
N GLU A 573 30.45 -14.45 7.88
CA GLU A 573 29.17 -15.05 8.30
C GLU A 573 29.35 -16.03 9.48
N PHE A 574 30.40 -16.85 9.46
CA PHE A 574 30.71 -17.78 10.56
C PHE A 574 31.26 -17.05 11.79
N ILE A 575 32.07 -15.98 11.61
CA ILE A 575 32.51 -15.14 12.73
C ILE A 575 31.30 -14.51 13.44
N VAL A 576 30.35 -13.95 12.67
CA VAL A 576 29.12 -13.36 13.21
C VAL A 576 28.25 -14.41 13.89
N ALA A 577 28.11 -15.60 13.31
CA ALA A 577 27.37 -16.71 13.91
C ALA A 577 28.01 -17.13 15.25
N GLY A 578 29.32 -17.40 15.27
CA GLY A 578 30.07 -17.76 16.47
C GLY A 578 29.98 -16.70 17.57
N PHE A 579 29.97 -15.41 17.20
CA PHE A 579 29.83 -14.33 18.16
C PHE A 579 28.43 -14.20 18.76
N ASN A 580 27.38 -14.61 18.05
CA ASN A 580 26.00 -14.49 18.52
C ASN A 580 25.46 -15.80 19.12
N GLY A 581 26.04 -16.95 18.77
CA GLY A 581 25.62 -18.28 19.23
C GLY A 581 25.94 -18.56 20.69
N PRO A 582 25.42 -19.65 21.28
CA PRO A 582 25.72 -20.05 22.67
C PRO A 582 27.22 -20.07 22.94
N LEU A 583 27.65 -19.63 24.15
CA LEU A 583 29.06 -19.49 24.48
C LEU A 583 29.65 -20.85 24.90
N LEU A 584 30.19 -21.58 23.93
CA LEU A 584 30.66 -22.97 24.09
C LEU A 584 31.76 -23.12 25.14
N ILE A 585 32.61 -22.09 25.28
CA ILE A 585 33.72 -22.05 26.24
C ILE A 585 33.23 -22.16 27.70
N LEU A 586 31.98 -21.78 27.99
CA LEU A 586 31.39 -21.81 29.34
C LEU A 586 30.39 -22.96 29.56
N GLU A 587 30.21 -23.87 28.61
CA GLU A 587 29.28 -25.00 28.79
C GLU A 587 29.76 -25.90 29.95
N LYS A 588 28.89 -26.30 30.88
CA LYS A 588 29.31 -27.21 31.95
C LYS A 588 29.69 -28.58 31.38
N ASN A 589 30.83 -29.15 31.79
CA ASN A 589 31.17 -30.54 31.51
C ASN A 589 30.24 -31.44 32.33
N LYS A 590 29.53 -32.37 31.69
CA LYS A 590 28.71 -33.37 32.40
C LYS A 590 29.55 -34.40 33.18
N GLU A 591 30.85 -34.50 32.90
CA GLU A 591 31.77 -35.46 33.54
C GLU A 591 32.47 -34.92 34.80
N GLU A 592 32.35 -33.61 35.11
CA GLU A 592 32.96 -33.04 36.33
C GLU A 592 32.07 -33.20 37.59
N ASP A 593 30.81 -33.64 37.43
CA ASP A 593 29.86 -33.84 38.54
C ASP A 593 29.91 -35.27 39.15
N GLU A 594 30.80 -36.17 38.71
CA GLU A 594 31.00 -37.49 39.34
C GLU A 594 32.16 -37.55 40.35
N ASP A 595 32.95 -36.46 40.48
CA ASP A 595 34.10 -36.36 41.40
C ASP A 595 33.99 -35.19 42.42
N GLU A 596 32.80 -34.60 42.62
CA GLU A 596 32.44 -33.81 43.82
C GLU A 596 31.42 -34.58 44.70
#